data_AF-T1S9E6-F1
#
_entry.id   AF-T1S9E6-F1
#
_cell.length_a   1.000
_cell.length_b   1.000
_cell.length_c   1.000
_cell.angle_alpha   90.00
_cell.angle_beta   90.00
_cell.angle_gamma   90.00
#
_symmetry.space_group_name_H-M   'P 1'
#
loop_
_entity.id
_entity.type
_entity.pdbx_description
1 polymer ?
#
loop_
_entity_poly.entity_id
_entity_poly.type
_entity_poly.pdbx_seq_one_letter_code
_entity_poly.pdbx_strand_id
1 'polypeptide(L)'
;QRATIMMDNDFRQIVARKSRLDGDSPSNKLLQATEYLLDSSSEGIMFIRNGWQNPESMFPRGDVTRVGYRIVDDNLERVWFRYPDTVVADKPLVKVLLKGVTKLTFEFYYDKKWHDKWDRTNTVPEGIKVIMTLKD
;
A
#
# COMPACT_ATOMS: atom_id res chain seq x y z
N GLN A 1 1.45 -18.16 6.35
CA GLN A 1 1.95 -18.22 4.95
C GLN A 1 1.14 -17.39 3.94
N ARG A 2 -0.21 -17.36 4.01
CA ARG A 2 -1.05 -16.58 3.04
C ARG A 2 -0.80 -15.06 3.05
N ALA A 3 -0.48 -14.47 4.20
CA ALA A 3 -0.19 -13.03 4.32
C ALA A 3 1.01 -12.61 3.46
N THR A 4 2.14 -13.31 3.59
CA THR A 4 3.39 -13.02 2.86
C THR A 4 3.21 -13.12 1.35
N ILE A 5 2.44 -14.09 0.85
CA ILE A 5 2.15 -14.22 -0.59
C ILE A 5 1.33 -13.01 -1.10
N MET A 6 0.34 -12.56 -0.33
CA MET A 6 -0.45 -11.39 -0.71
C MET A 6 0.42 -10.13 -0.75
N MET A 7 1.26 -9.94 0.26
CA MET A 7 2.21 -8.83 0.33
C MET A 7 3.20 -8.87 -0.82
N ASP A 8 3.87 -10.00 -1.05
CA ASP A 8 4.86 -10.16 -2.13
C ASP A 8 4.25 -9.80 -3.49
N ASN A 9 3.03 -10.27 -3.77
CA ASN A 9 2.30 -9.91 -4.98
C ASN A 9 2.01 -8.41 -5.12
N ASP A 10 1.64 -7.73 -4.03
CA ASP A 10 1.38 -6.29 -4.07
C ASP A 10 2.68 -5.49 -4.22
N PHE A 11 3.69 -5.76 -3.41
CA PHE A 11 4.95 -5.01 -3.38
C PHE A 11 5.77 -5.19 -4.66
N ARG A 12 5.78 -6.37 -5.28
CA ARG A 12 6.48 -6.60 -6.56
C ARG A 12 5.85 -5.90 -7.76
N GLN A 13 4.59 -5.48 -7.63
CA GLN A 13 3.82 -4.89 -8.72
C GLN A 13 3.61 -3.38 -8.54
N ILE A 14 4.35 -2.75 -7.62
CA ILE A 14 4.34 -1.29 -7.43
C ILE A 14 4.66 -0.61 -8.76
N VAL A 15 3.88 0.42 -9.09
CA VAL A 15 4.12 1.28 -10.26
C VAL A 15 4.31 2.72 -9.88
N ALA A 16 5.25 3.38 -10.56
CA ALA A 16 5.50 4.81 -10.44
C ALA A 16 4.43 5.62 -11.18
N ARG A 17 3.17 5.56 -10.71
CA ARG A 17 2.03 6.25 -11.30
C ARG A 17 1.43 7.26 -10.32
N LYS A 18 1.18 8.49 -10.78
CA LYS A 18 0.44 9.50 -10.00
C LYS A 18 -1.05 9.12 -9.93
N SER A 19 -1.69 9.33 -8.79
CA SER A 19 -3.15 9.16 -8.62
C SER A 19 -3.74 10.34 -7.84
N ARG A 20 -5.01 10.65 -8.11
CA ARG A 20 -5.76 11.69 -7.41
C ARG A 20 -6.26 11.12 -6.08
N LEU A 21 -5.89 11.75 -4.97
CA LEU A 21 -6.50 11.49 -3.68
C LEU A 21 -7.79 12.33 -3.61
N ASP A 22 -8.94 11.67 -3.45
CA ASP A 22 -10.19 12.26 -2.97
C ASP A 22 -10.65 13.58 -3.64
N GLY A 23 -10.61 13.64 -4.97
CA GLY A 23 -11.07 14.81 -5.72
C GLY A 23 -10.16 16.05 -5.64
N ASP A 24 -9.05 15.93 -4.92
CA ASP A 24 -8.02 16.97 -4.81
C ASP A 24 -6.99 16.87 -5.95
N SER A 25 -6.08 17.84 -6.03
CA SER A 25 -4.99 17.87 -7.00
C SER A 25 -4.16 16.56 -6.95
N PRO A 26 -3.66 16.05 -8.10
CA PRO A 26 -2.88 14.82 -8.13
C PRO A 26 -1.75 14.85 -7.10
N SER A 27 -1.71 13.86 -6.19
CA SER A 27 -0.62 13.78 -5.23
C SER A 27 0.66 13.37 -5.96
N ASN A 28 1.73 14.15 -5.78
CA ASN A 28 3.05 13.79 -6.29
C ASN A 28 3.71 12.67 -5.47
N LYS A 29 3.07 12.18 -4.40
CA LYS A 29 3.56 11.04 -3.60
C LYS A 29 3.08 9.73 -4.24
N LEU A 30 3.98 9.04 -4.94
CA LEU A 30 3.68 7.76 -5.60
C LEU A 30 3.56 6.59 -4.60
N LEU A 31 4.27 6.72 -3.49
CA LEU A 31 4.20 5.84 -2.32
C LEU A 31 4.15 6.71 -1.08
N GLN A 32 3.31 6.33 -0.12
CA GLN A 32 3.21 6.99 1.17
C GLN A 32 3.47 5.95 2.25
N ALA A 33 4.36 6.24 3.19
CA ALA A 33 4.59 5.43 4.37
C ALA A 33 4.88 6.35 5.55
N THR A 34 4.03 6.31 6.56
CA THR A 34 4.14 7.16 7.75
C THR A 34 3.34 6.56 8.90
N GLU A 35 3.66 6.99 10.12
CA GLU A 35 2.85 6.70 11.31
C GLU A 35 1.39 7.12 11.09
N TYR A 36 0.47 6.30 11.58
CA TYR A 36 -0.99 6.52 11.58
C TYR A 36 -1.65 6.60 10.20
N LEU A 37 -0.92 6.32 9.12
CA LEU A 37 -1.48 6.28 7.78
C LEU A 37 -2.58 5.20 7.69
N LEU A 38 -3.71 5.53 7.06
CA LEU A 38 -4.90 4.68 6.97
C LEU A 38 -5.50 4.30 8.34
N ASP A 39 -5.39 5.18 9.33
CA ASP A 39 -5.82 4.91 10.72
C ASP A 39 -5.10 3.72 11.37
N SER A 40 -3.85 3.47 10.95
CA SER A 40 -3.00 2.44 11.55
C SER A 40 -2.68 2.79 13.01
N SER A 41 -2.64 1.82 13.91
CA SER A 41 -2.04 1.98 15.25
C SER A 41 -0.50 1.99 15.23
N SER A 42 0.11 1.77 14.05
CA SER A 42 1.56 1.75 13.81
C SER A 42 1.89 2.57 12.56
N GLU A 43 2.96 2.25 11.82
CA GLU A 43 3.09 2.77 10.46
C GLU A 43 2.01 2.15 9.56
N GLY A 44 1.62 2.92 8.54
CA GLY A 44 0.88 2.41 7.40
C GLY A 44 1.65 2.69 6.12
N ILE A 45 1.35 1.94 5.07
CA ILE A 45 1.91 2.16 3.74
C ILE A 45 0.80 2.11 2.69
N MET A 46 0.88 2.96 1.67
CA MET A 46 -0.07 3.01 0.57
C MET A 46 0.65 3.31 -0.75
N PHE A 47 0.28 2.58 -1.79
CA PHE A 47 0.86 2.72 -3.13
C PHE A 47 -0.10 2.21 -4.21
N ILE A 48 0.26 2.46 -5.46
CA ILE A 48 -0.43 1.90 -6.63
C ILE A 48 0.33 0.68 -7.12
N ARG A 49 -0.41 -0.38 -7.44
CA ARG A 49 0.11 -1.57 -8.12
C ARG A 49 -0.63 -1.82 -9.43
N ASN A 50 0.00 -2.55 -10.34
CA ASN A 50 -0.70 -3.14 -11.47
C ASN A 50 -1.77 -4.13 -10.99
N GLY A 51 -2.94 -4.13 -11.61
CA GLY A 51 -4.04 -5.05 -11.36
C GLY A 51 -3.74 -6.46 -11.86
N TRP A 52 -4.72 -7.35 -11.77
CA TRP A 52 -4.67 -8.63 -12.48
C TRP A 52 -4.84 -8.37 -13.98
N GLN A 53 -4.15 -9.13 -14.83
CA GLN A 53 -4.33 -9.06 -16.28
C GLN A 53 -5.83 -9.15 -16.61
N ASN A 54 -6.31 -8.24 -17.46
CA ASN A 54 -7.67 -8.20 -18.00
C ASN A 54 -7.58 -8.62 -19.49
N PRO A 55 -7.46 -9.92 -19.80
CA PRO A 55 -6.99 -10.37 -21.11
C PRO A 55 -7.94 -10.02 -22.26
N GLU A 56 -9.23 -9.82 -21.95
CA GLU A 56 -10.29 -9.60 -22.92
C GLU A 56 -10.80 -8.14 -22.95
N SER A 57 -10.25 -7.23 -22.14
CA SER A 57 -10.77 -5.86 -21.94
C SER A 57 -12.28 -5.79 -21.61
N MET A 58 -12.89 -6.91 -21.18
CA MET A 58 -14.33 -7.08 -21.04
C MET A 58 -14.95 -6.22 -19.93
N PHE A 59 -14.13 -5.73 -18.99
CA PHE A 59 -14.57 -4.84 -17.93
C PHE A 59 -13.88 -3.48 -18.05
N PRO A 60 -14.61 -2.36 -17.90
CA PRO A 60 -14.05 -1.01 -17.86
C PRO A 60 -13.40 -0.75 -16.50
N ARG A 61 -12.46 -1.59 -16.09
CA ARG A 61 -11.66 -1.41 -14.87
C ARG A 61 -10.25 -1.07 -15.28
N GLY A 62 -9.71 0.00 -14.70
CA GLY A 62 -8.32 0.37 -14.91
C GLY A 62 -7.39 -0.73 -14.42
N ASP A 63 -6.34 -1.02 -15.18
CA ASP A 63 -5.31 -2.04 -14.89
C ASP A 63 -4.42 -1.70 -13.68
N VAL A 64 -4.85 -0.80 -12.81
CA VAL A 64 -4.11 -0.36 -11.62
C VAL A 64 -5.06 -0.32 -10.43
N THR A 65 -4.55 -0.71 -9.27
CA THR A 65 -5.31 -0.65 -8.01
C THR A 65 -4.49 0.01 -6.93
N ARG A 66 -5.16 0.85 -6.13
CA ARG A 66 -4.55 1.44 -4.92
C ARG A 66 -4.70 0.44 -3.79
N VAL A 67 -3.59 0.15 -3.12
CA VAL A 67 -3.52 -0.78 -2.00
C VAL A 67 -2.74 -0.15 -0.85
N GLY A 68 -3.04 -0.60 0.36
CA GLY A 68 -2.28 -0.21 1.53
C GLY A 68 -2.34 -1.26 2.62
N TYR A 69 -1.48 -1.08 3.61
CA TYR A 69 -1.33 -1.97 4.75
C TYR A 69 -1.29 -1.15 6.03
N ARG A 70 -1.94 -1.66 7.08
CA ARG A 70 -2.06 -1.02 8.40
C ARG A 70 -2.19 -2.05 9.52
N ILE A 71 -2.02 -1.59 10.77
CA ILE A 71 -2.38 -2.35 11.97
C ILE A 71 -3.68 -1.78 12.56
N VAL A 72 -4.68 -2.64 12.78
CA VAL A 72 -5.92 -2.31 13.50
C VAL A 72 -6.25 -3.47 14.43
N ASP A 73 -6.48 -3.20 15.71
CA ASP A 73 -6.78 -4.21 16.74
C ASP A 73 -5.79 -5.40 16.73
N ASP A 74 -4.49 -5.08 16.62
CA ASP A 74 -3.38 -6.04 16.48
C ASP A 74 -3.52 -7.00 15.27
N ASN A 75 -4.17 -6.56 14.21
CA ASN A 75 -4.27 -7.28 12.95
C ASN A 75 -3.55 -6.51 11.84
N LEU A 76 -2.72 -7.21 11.08
CA LEU A 76 -2.28 -6.73 9.78
C LEU A 76 -3.47 -6.76 8.82
N GLU A 77 -3.93 -5.59 8.43
CA GLU A 77 -4.98 -5.41 7.44
C GLU A 77 -4.40 -4.96 6.11
N ARG A 78 -4.96 -5.52 5.03
CA ARG A 78 -4.81 -4.99 3.69
C ARG A 78 -6.04 -4.18 3.32
N VAL A 79 -5.81 -2.96 2.87
CA VAL A 79 -6.81 -2.00 2.40
C VAL A 79 -6.67 -1.88 0.88
N TRP A 80 -7.77 -1.87 0.12
CA TRP A 80 -7.71 -1.58 -1.31
C TRP A 80 -8.96 -0.89 -1.83
N PHE A 81 -8.78 -0.14 -2.91
CA PHE A 81 -9.83 0.65 -3.53
C PHE A 81 -10.23 0.02 -4.86
N ARG A 82 -11.54 -0.03 -5.13
CA ARG A 82 -12.06 -0.65 -6.35
C ARG A 82 -11.70 0.16 -7.61
N TYR A 83 -11.58 1.48 -7.46
CA TYR A 83 -11.19 2.40 -8.52
C TYR A 83 -10.04 3.29 -8.03
N PRO A 84 -9.03 3.59 -8.88
CA PRO A 84 -7.88 4.43 -8.51
C PRO A 84 -8.28 5.88 -8.23
N ASP A 85 -9.29 6.37 -8.94
CA ASP A 85 -9.86 7.71 -8.82
C ASP A 85 -11.23 7.55 -8.14
N THR A 86 -11.23 7.45 -6.81
CA THR A 86 -12.46 7.35 -6.04
C THR A 86 -13.19 8.69 -6.05
N VAL A 87 -14.48 8.66 -6.37
CA VAL A 87 -15.41 9.71 -5.95
C VAL A 87 -15.45 9.69 -4.42
N VAL A 88 -15.53 10.87 -3.80
CA VAL A 88 -15.33 11.21 -2.36
C VAL A 88 -16.01 10.28 -1.31
N ALA A 89 -16.82 9.28 -1.70
CA ALA A 89 -17.63 8.45 -0.81
C ALA A 89 -17.37 6.91 -0.89
N ASP A 90 -16.47 6.41 -1.73
CA ASP A 90 -16.24 4.96 -1.82
C ASP A 90 -15.37 4.44 -0.67
N LYS A 91 -15.98 3.69 0.26
CA LYS A 91 -15.27 3.05 1.37
C LYS A 91 -14.27 2.00 0.84
N PRO A 92 -13.03 1.97 1.35
CA PRO A 92 -12.08 0.95 0.94
C PRO A 92 -12.55 -0.44 1.37
N LEU A 93 -12.14 -1.44 0.61
CA LEU A 93 -12.29 -2.84 0.99
C LEU A 93 -11.12 -3.22 1.91
N VAL A 94 -11.41 -3.99 2.96
CA VAL A 94 -10.45 -4.35 4.01
C VAL A 94 -10.42 -5.86 4.17
N LYS A 95 -9.22 -6.42 4.37
CA LYS A 95 -9.01 -7.84 4.66
C LYS A 95 -7.93 -8.01 5.72
N VAL A 96 -8.29 -8.67 6.81
CA VAL A 96 -7.30 -9.16 7.79
C VAL A 96 -6.43 -10.23 7.14
N LEU A 97 -5.13 -9.99 7.04
CA LEU A 97 -4.16 -10.92 6.47
C LEU A 97 -3.49 -11.78 7.54
N LEU A 98 -3.18 -11.18 8.69
CA LEU A 98 -2.51 -11.85 9.80
C LEU A 98 -2.98 -11.24 11.11
N LYS A 99 -3.36 -12.09 12.06
CA LYS A 99 -3.72 -11.68 13.42
C LYS A 99 -2.49 -11.67 14.32
N GLY A 100 -2.56 -10.92 15.42
CA GLY A 100 -1.49 -10.85 16.40
C GLY A 100 -0.26 -10.12 15.89
N VAL A 101 -0.43 -9.13 15.01
CA VAL A 101 0.65 -8.25 14.55
C VAL A 101 0.52 -6.93 15.31
N THR A 102 1.44 -6.67 16.24
CA THR A 102 1.37 -5.51 17.16
C THR A 102 2.11 -4.29 16.63
N LYS A 103 3.07 -4.48 15.72
CA LYS A 103 3.86 -3.40 15.14
C LYS A 103 4.17 -3.68 13.67
N LEU A 104 4.10 -2.62 12.86
CA LEU A 104 4.47 -2.62 11.45
C LEU A 104 5.37 -1.41 11.20
N THR A 105 6.57 -1.64 10.68
CA THR A 105 7.48 -0.57 10.26
C THR A 105 8.13 -0.89 8.92
N PHE A 106 8.60 0.15 8.24
CA PHE A 106 9.20 0.04 6.92
C PHE A 106 10.59 0.68 6.87
N GLU A 107 11.50 0.07 6.11
CA GLU A 107 12.71 0.74 5.64
C GLU A 107 12.73 0.74 4.12
N PHE A 108 13.36 1.77 3.56
CA PHE A 108 13.38 2.05 2.13
C PHE A 108 14.81 2.09 1.63
N TYR A 109 15.09 1.33 0.58
CA TYR A 109 16.39 1.33 -0.08
C TYR A 109 16.38 2.32 -1.23
N TYR A 110 17.29 3.29 -1.17
CA TYR A 110 17.56 4.26 -2.22
C TYR A 110 18.97 4.85 -2.03
N ASP A 111 19.56 5.40 -3.09
CA ASP A 111 20.91 5.98 -3.07
C ASP A 111 21.96 5.03 -2.45
N LYS A 112 21.79 3.72 -2.65
CA LYS A 112 22.63 2.63 -2.12
C LYS A 112 22.64 2.48 -0.59
N LYS A 113 21.60 2.94 0.11
CA LYS A 113 21.47 2.81 1.57
C LYS A 113 20.01 2.61 2.00
N TRP A 114 19.85 2.06 3.20
CA TRP A 114 18.55 1.92 3.85
C TRP A 114 18.21 3.18 4.65
N HIS A 115 16.92 3.51 4.66
CA HIS A 115 16.36 4.68 5.33
C HIS A 115 15.05 4.33 6.03
N ASP A 116 14.87 4.83 7.24
CA ASP A 116 13.68 4.55 8.07
C ASP A 116 12.43 5.33 7.64
N LYS A 117 12.58 6.33 6.77
CA LYS A 117 11.49 7.20 6.31
C LYS A 117 11.49 7.35 4.81
N TRP A 118 10.30 7.47 4.25
CA TRP A 118 10.07 7.78 2.85
C TRP A 118 9.48 9.18 2.67
N ASP A 119 10.30 10.12 2.20
CA ASP A 119 9.95 11.53 2.00
C ASP A 119 10.05 11.98 0.53
N ARG A 120 10.45 11.09 -0.37
CA ARG A 120 10.62 11.40 -1.80
C ARG A 120 9.29 11.49 -2.54
N THR A 121 9.25 12.40 -3.50
CA THR A 121 8.11 12.60 -4.42
C THR A 121 8.47 12.16 -5.83
N ASN A 122 7.47 11.84 -6.65
CA ASN A 122 7.62 11.43 -8.06
C ASN A 122 8.50 10.20 -8.30
N THR A 123 8.81 9.41 -7.27
CA THR A 123 9.55 8.15 -7.39
C THR A 123 9.04 7.12 -6.38
N VAL A 124 9.46 5.88 -6.56
CA VAL A 124 9.29 4.76 -5.62
C VAL A 124 10.68 4.28 -5.17
N PRO A 125 10.79 3.62 -4.01
CA PRO A 125 12.06 3.07 -3.52
C PRO A 125 12.53 1.90 -4.40
N GLU A 126 13.86 1.68 -4.44
CA GLU A 126 14.47 0.53 -5.13
C GLU A 126 14.24 -0.77 -4.36
N GLY A 127 13.99 -0.68 -3.05
CA GLY A 127 13.67 -1.82 -2.19
C GLY A 127 12.88 -1.39 -0.96
N ILE A 128 12.05 -2.28 -0.45
CA ILE A 128 11.25 -2.06 0.76
C ILE A 128 11.50 -3.24 1.70
N LYS A 129 11.92 -2.94 2.93
CA LYS A 129 11.99 -3.92 4.01
C LYS A 129 10.73 -3.73 4.86
N VAL A 130 9.97 -4.81 5.01
CA VAL A 130 8.78 -4.81 5.87
C VAL A 130 9.10 -5.56 7.15
N ILE A 131 8.96 -4.87 8.27
CA ILE A 131 9.29 -5.40 9.59
C ILE A 131 8.00 -5.49 10.40
N MET A 132 7.71 -6.68 10.93
CA MET A 132 6.52 -6.94 11.72
C MET A 132 6.91 -7.54 13.08
N THR A 133 6.27 -7.04 14.13
CA THR A 133 6.32 -7.68 15.46
C THR A 133 5.05 -8.48 15.65
N LEU A 134 5.20 -9.77 15.96
CA LEU A 134 4.08 -10.66 16.27
C LEU A 134 3.91 -10.76 17.79
N LYS A 135 2.69 -11.00 18.25
CA LYS A 135 2.44 -11.53 19.59
C LYS A 135 3.07 -12.91 19.68
N ASP A 136 3.64 -13.20 20.84
CA ASP A 136 4.14 -14.53 21.19
C ASP A 136 3.03 -15.60 21.12
#